data_AF-A0A202DR38-F1
#
_entry.id   AF-A0A202DR38-F1
#
_cell.length_a   1.000
_cell.length_b   1.000
_cell.length_c   1.000
_cell.angle_alpha   90.00
_cell.angle_beta   90.00
_cell.angle_gamma   90.00
#
_symmetry.space_group_name_H-M   'P 1'
#
loop_
_entity.id
_entity.type
_entity.pdbx_description
1 polymer ?
#
loop_
_entity_poly.entity_id
_entity_poly.type
_entity_poly.pdbx_seq_one_letter_code
_entity_poly.pdbx_strand_id
1 'polypeptide(L)'
;MAQIRSDIMGKIAEAEKANNPHKIEEYIIELQKTLQDLTTAYQEHLKNLPTQDTPSSHRGRMDDQAKEEPCVEDIPDARLKEIKINLKQEGIVLNPCLSERAIASFEEKHSISLPPAYRNYLLYIGNGGDGPPDHGIARLGEVADDMSSAQKNNWISLKNIRNDFPFTRDWIWEDDEVSDEGTMDQINFGNLYIGNEGCGMYWHLVVSGPDRGTIWQFTGEGIIPTSPKMDFLEWIESRLND
;
A
#
# COMPACT_ATOMS: atom_id res chain seq x y z
N MET A 1 16.30 -5.67 25.20
CA MET A 1 16.16 -6.15 23.80
C MET A 1 17.44 -6.12 23.02
N ALA A 2 18.05 -4.95 22.84
CA ALA A 2 19.34 -4.85 22.16
C ALA A 2 20.41 -5.77 22.77
N GLN A 3 20.44 -5.89 24.11
CA GLN A 3 21.39 -6.76 24.81
C GLN A 3 21.19 -8.26 24.50
N ILE A 4 19.99 -8.80 24.68
CA ILE A 4 19.70 -10.23 24.45
C ILE A 4 19.95 -10.62 22.98
N ARG A 5 19.56 -9.74 22.04
CA ARG A 5 19.85 -9.94 20.61
C ARG A 5 21.36 -9.93 20.35
N SER A 6 22.09 -8.98 20.93
CA SER A 6 23.55 -8.89 20.79
C SER A 6 24.25 -10.13 21.34
N ASP A 7 23.77 -10.66 22.47
CA ASP A 7 24.36 -11.82 23.12
C ASP A 7 24.15 -13.10 22.30
N ILE A 8 22.95 -13.32 21.75
CA ILE A 8 22.65 -14.50 20.91
C ILE A 8 23.39 -14.41 19.57
N MET A 9 23.46 -13.23 18.95
CA MET A 9 24.25 -13.04 17.72
C MET A 9 25.74 -13.27 17.94
N GLY A 10 26.27 -12.93 19.13
CA GLY A 10 27.64 -13.26 19.51
C GLY A 10 27.90 -14.77 19.58
N LYS A 11 26.98 -15.54 20.17
CA LYS A 11 27.06 -17.01 20.23
C LYS A 11 27.00 -17.66 18.84
N ILE A 12 26.18 -17.13 17.93
CA ILE A 12 26.10 -17.59 16.54
C ILE A 12 27.44 -17.37 15.84
N ALA A 13 28.02 -16.18 15.93
CA ALA A 13 29.32 -15.87 15.32
C ALA A 13 30.47 -16.73 15.88
N GLU A 14 30.42 -17.11 17.16
CA GLU A 14 31.38 -18.07 17.74
C GLU A 14 31.17 -19.50 17.23
N ALA A 15 29.92 -19.94 17.08
CA ALA A 15 29.58 -21.26 16.54
C ALA A 15 29.94 -21.41 15.04
N GLU A 16 29.82 -20.33 14.27
CA GLU A 16 30.28 -20.24 12.88
C GLU A 16 31.80 -20.41 12.79
N LYS A 17 32.56 -19.70 13.63
CA LYS A 17 34.03 -19.86 13.70
C LYS A 17 34.45 -21.27 14.10
N ALA A 18 33.64 -21.95 14.90
CA ALA A 18 33.87 -23.33 15.32
C ALA A 18 33.34 -24.38 14.32
N ASN A 19 32.73 -23.95 13.20
CA ASN A 19 32.09 -24.81 12.20
C ASN A 19 31.11 -25.84 12.81
N ASN A 20 30.29 -25.41 13.77
CA ASN A 20 29.35 -26.27 14.48
C ASN A 20 27.89 -25.95 14.10
N PRO A 21 27.36 -26.58 13.02
CA PRO A 21 26.06 -26.24 12.48
C PRO A 21 24.89 -26.52 13.44
N HIS A 22 25.00 -27.55 14.28
CA HIS A 22 23.97 -27.87 15.27
C HIS A 22 23.81 -26.77 16.33
N LYS A 23 24.91 -26.15 16.76
CA LYS A 23 24.84 -25.01 17.70
C LYS A 23 24.29 -23.75 17.05
N ILE A 24 24.60 -23.52 15.77
CA ILE A 24 24.04 -22.40 15.02
C ILE A 24 22.51 -22.55 14.95
N GLU A 25 22.02 -23.75 14.61
CA GLU A 25 20.60 -24.06 14.55
C GLU A 25 19.92 -23.89 15.92
N GLU A 26 20.54 -24.38 17.00
CA GLU A 26 20.07 -24.20 18.39
C GLU A 26 19.92 -22.71 18.76
N TYR A 27 20.91 -21.88 18.44
CA TYR A 27 20.87 -20.45 18.75
C TYR A 27 19.90 -19.66 17.87
N ILE A 28 19.68 -20.09 16.62
CA ILE A 28 18.65 -19.50 15.75
C ILE A 28 17.26 -19.78 16.33
N ILE A 29 17.01 -21.01 16.80
CA ILE A 29 15.75 -21.37 17.46
C ILE A 29 15.54 -20.57 18.75
N GLU A 30 16.60 -20.39 19.56
CA GLU A 30 16.59 -19.55 20.77
C GLU A 30 16.23 -18.08 20.44
N LEU A 31 16.80 -17.53 19.37
CA LEU A 31 16.52 -16.18 18.89
C LEU A 31 15.06 -16.02 18.45
N GLN A 32 14.56 -16.98 17.66
CA GLN A 32 13.19 -16.98 17.16
C GLN A 32 12.18 -17.03 18.31
N LYS A 33 12.40 -17.91 19.29
CA LYS A 33 11.54 -18.01 20.48
C LYS A 33 11.52 -16.70 21.27
N THR A 34 12.69 -16.08 21.46
CA THR A 34 12.80 -14.81 22.17
C THR A 34 12.03 -13.68 21.47
N LEU A 35 12.10 -13.62 20.13
CA LEU A 35 11.33 -12.65 19.34
C LEU A 35 9.82 -12.89 19.44
N GLN A 36 9.40 -14.15 19.45
CA GLN A 36 7.98 -14.52 19.59
C GLN A 36 7.43 -14.15 20.98
N ASP A 37 8.17 -14.43 22.04
CA ASP A 37 7.77 -14.11 23.42
C ASP A 37 7.62 -12.59 23.61
N LEU A 38 8.50 -11.79 23.00
CA LEU A 38 8.40 -10.34 23.05
C LEU A 38 7.28 -9.74 22.22
N THR A 39 7.03 -10.30 21.05
CA THR A 39 5.88 -9.91 20.24
C THR A 39 4.60 -10.14 21.02
N THR A 40 4.50 -11.27 21.70
CA THR A 40 3.35 -11.62 22.56
C THR A 40 3.22 -10.64 23.73
N ALA A 41 4.31 -10.38 24.47
CA ALA A 41 4.31 -9.45 25.60
C ALA A 41 3.95 -8.01 25.19
N TYR A 42 4.40 -7.56 24.01
CA TYR A 42 4.06 -6.25 23.48
C TYR A 42 2.57 -6.14 23.15
N GLN A 43 1.99 -7.16 22.51
CA GLN A 43 0.57 -7.19 22.19
C GLN A 43 -0.31 -7.24 23.45
N GLU A 44 0.11 -7.97 24.49
CA GLU A 44 -0.58 -7.95 25.78
C GLU A 44 -0.46 -6.60 26.49
N HIS A 45 0.69 -5.94 26.40
CA HIS A 45 0.86 -4.59 26.94
C HIS A 45 -0.08 -3.60 26.25
N LEU A 46 -0.20 -3.64 24.92
CA LEU A 46 -1.12 -2.78 24.16
C LEU A 46 -2.58 -2.98 24.57
N LYS A 47 -2.99 -4.23 24.84
CA LYS A 47 -4.36 -4.54 25.31
C LYS A 47 -4.65 -4.03 26.73
N ASN A 48 -3.61 -3.81 27.53
CA ASN A 48 -3.72 -3.42 28.95
C ASN A 48 -3.39 -1.94 29.20
N LEU A 49 -3.16 -1.14 28.14
CA LEU A 49 -2.98 0.29 28.27
C LEU A 49 -4.33 0.94 28.66
N PRO A 50 -4.39 1.73 29.74
CA PRO A 50 -5.62 2.42 30.13
C PRO A 50 -5.98 3.45 29.06
N THR A 51 -7.23 3.41 28.59
CA THR A 51 -7.82 4.49 27.79
C THR A 51 -7.78 5.77 28.61
N GLN A 52 -7.00 6.76 28.19
CA GLN A 52 -6.98 8.05 28.85
C GLN A 52 -8.30 8.78 28.59
N ASP A 53 -9.14 8.85 29.63
CA ASP A 53 -10.20 9.84 29.74
C ASP A 53 -9.56 11.22 29.93
N THR A 54 -9.58 12.06 28.89
CA THR A 54 -9.28 13.50 29.03
C THR A 54 -10.55 14.29 29.37
N PRO A 55 -10.51 15.22 30.35
CA PRO A 55 -11.66 15.99 30.76
C PRO A 55 -12.02 17.08 29.74
N SER A 56 -13.33 17.28 29.57
CA SER A 56 -13.98 18.36 28.82
C SER A 56 -13.32 19.73 29.03
N SER A 57 -12.73 20.28 27.97
CA SER A 57 -12.54 21.72 27.79
C SER A 57 -12.98 22.08 26.37
N HIS A 58 -13.98 22.95 26.27
CA HIS A 58 -14.49 23.50 25.02
C HIS A 58 -13.38 24.19 24.20
N ARG A 59 -12.93 23.54 23.11
CA ARG A 59 -12.48 24.19 21.87
C ARG A 59 -12.20 23.17 20.77
N GLY A 60 -12.99 23.23 19.70
CA GLY A 60 -12.65 22.73 18.36
C GLY A 60 -12.65 21.21 18.16
N ARG A 61 -13.83 20.58 18.14
CA ARG A 61 -14.02 19.32 17.42
C ARG A 61 -14.14 19.66 15.92
N MET A 62 -13.09 19.44 15.14
CA MET A 62 -13.19 19.37 13.68
C MET A 62 -13.16 17.88 13.31
N ASP A 63 -14.27 17.43 12.74
CA ASP A 63 -14.49 16.05 12.30
C ASP A 63 -13.68 15.75 11.03
N ASP A 64 -12.50 15.16 11.18
CA ASP A 64 -11.66 14.61 10.08
C ASP A 64 -11.88 13.09 9.92
N GLN A 65 -13.15 12.67 9.82
CA GLN A 65 -13.46 11.37 9.23
C GLN A 65 -13.74 11.59 7.75
N ALA A 66 -12.95 10.94 6.89
CA ALA A 66 -13.34 10.67 5.51
C ALA A 66 -14.72 10.03 5.56
N LYS A 67 -15.76 10.82 5.22
CA LYS A 67 -17.13 10.31 5.22
C LYS A 67 -17.30 9.52 3.94
N GLU A 68 -17.29 8.20 4.11
CA GLU A 68 -17.83 7.27 3.13
C GLU A 68 -19.34 7.52 3.01
N GLU A 69 -19.77 7.73 1.79
CA GLU A 69 -21.14 8.06 1.44
C GLU A 69 -21.65 7.07 0.39
N PRO A 70 -22.96 6.78 0.36
CA PRO A 70 -23.53 6.04 -0.75
C PRO A 70 -23.13 6.70 -2.07
N CYS A 71 -22.65 5.90 -3.03
CA CYS A 71 -22.25 6.41 -4.32
C CYS A 71 -23.39 7.15 -5.01
N VAL A 72 -23.08 8.29 -5.63
CA VAL A 72 -24.07 9.08 -6.39
C VAL A 72 -24.59 8.23 -7.56
N GLU A 73 -25.92 8.22 -7.73
CA GLU A 73 -26.60 7.52 -8.82
C GLU A 73 -26.45 8.25 -10.16
N ASP A 74 -26.42 9.59 -10.12
CA ASP A 74 -26.22 10.42 -11.31
C ASP A 74 -24.74 10.59 -11.63
N ILE A 75 -24.22 9.65 -12.41
CA ILE A 75 -22.82 9.64 -12.85
C ILE A 75 -22.70 10.49 -14.14
N PRO A 76 -21.89 11.55 -14.17
CA PRO A 76 -21.88 12.50 -15.28
C PRO A 76 -21.24 11.93 -16.57
N ASP A 77 -20.43 10.89 -16.43
CA ASP A 77 -19.61 10.34 -17.51
C ASP A 77 -20.14 8.96 -17.96
N ALA A 78 -20.27 8.76 -19.27
CA ALA A 78 -20.82 7.53 -19.83
C ALA A 78 -19.91 6.31 -19.61
N ARG A 79 -18.59 6.52 -19.62
CA ARG A 79 -17.59 5.48 -19.35
C ARG A 79 -17.67 5.02 -17.90
N LEU A 80 -17.74 5.96 -16.95
CA LEU A 80 -17.94 5.63 -15.53
C LEU A 80 -19.25 4.86 -15.28
N LYS A 81 -20.33 5.23 -15.99
CA LYS A 81 -21.61 4.51 -15.94
C LYS A 81 -21.45 3.06 -16.40
N GLU A 82 -20.80 2.86 -17.53
CA GLU A 82 -20.57 1.54 -18.12
C GLU A 82 -19.73 0.65 -17.19
N ILE A 83 -18.61 1.17 -16.68
CA ILE A 83 -17.76 0.45 -15.70
C ILE A 83 -18.59 0.01 -14.49
N LYS A 84 -19.39 0.91 -13.90
CA LYS A 84 -20.20 0.59 -12.72
C LYS A 84 -21.27 -0.46 -13.01
N ILE A 85 -21.86 -0.44 -14.20
CA ILE A 85 -22.82 -1.46 -14.65
C ILE A 85 -22.12 -2.81 -14.76
N ASN A 86 -20.96 -2.87 -15.42
CA ASN A 86 -20.20 -4.10 -15.63
C ASN A 86 -19.75 -4.70 -14.30
N LEU A 87 -19.19 -3.90 -13.39
CA LEU A 87 -18.83 -4.34 -12.03
C LEU A 87 -20.02 -4.97 -11.30
N LYS A 88 -21.20 -4.34 -11.39
CA LYS A 88 -22.42 -4.86 -10.77
C LYS A 88 -22.90 -6.16 -11.42
N GLN A 89 -22.74 -6.31 -12.73
CA GLN A 89 -23.13 -7.52 -13.46
C GLN A 89 -22.24 -8.71 -13.10
N GLU A 90 -20.94 -8.47 -12.89
CA GLU A 90 -19.98 -9.46 -12.41
C GLU A 90 -20.14 -9.78 -10.90
N GLY A 91 -21.11 -9.15 -10.22
CA GLY A 91 -21.38 -9.39 -8.81
C GLY A 91 -20.31 -8.83 -7.87
N ILE A 92 -19.48 -7.92 -8.37
CA ILE A 92 -18.39 -7.29 -7.61
C ILE A 92 -18.97 -6.35 -6.53
N VAL A 93 -18.50 -6.53 -5.30
CA VAL A 93 -18.95 -5.75 -4.14
C VAL A 93 -17.93 -4.66 -3.81
N LEU A 94 -18.31 -3.42 -4.07
CA LEU A 94 -17.46 -2.25 -3.82
C LEU A 94 -17.78 -1.60 -2.46
N ASN A 95 -16.76 -0.97 -1.89
CA ASN A 95 -16.92 -0.07 -0.75
C ASN A 95 -17.66 1.21 -1.19
N PRO A 96 -18.31 1.93 -0.25
CA PRO A 96 -18.97 3.19 -0.56
C PRO A 96 -18.01 4.22 -1.15
N CYS A 97 -18.56 5.19 -1.88
CA CYS A 97 -17.80 6.26 -2.50
C CYS A 97 -17.29 7.27 -1.46
N LEU A 98 -16.26 8.02 -1.84
CA LEU A 98 -15.78 9.16 -1.07
C LEU A 98 -16.45 10.45 -1.53
N SER A 99 -16.84 11.27 -0.56
CA SER A 99 -17.28 12.64 -0.86
C SER A 99 -16.13 13.49 -1.41
N GLU A 100 -16.46 14.51 -2.22
CA GLU A 100 -15.50 15.51 -2.70
C GLU A 100 -14.63 16.10 -1.57
N ARG A 101 -15.26 16.34 -0.42
CA ARG A 101 -14.57 16.85 0.78
C ARG A 101 -13.55 15.84 1.31
N ALA A 102 -13.89 14.56 1.38
CA ALA A 102 -12.97 13.53 1.85
C ALA A 102 -11.75 13.39 0.92
N ILE A 103 -11.98 13.42 -0.40
CA ILE A 103 -10.91 13.36 -1.39
C ILE A 103 -10.02 14.62 -1.30
N ALA A 104 -10.63 15.81 -1.23
CA ALA A 104 -9.89 17.07 -1.11
C ALA A 104 -9.05 17.13 0.18
N SER A 105 -9.58 16.63 1.31
CA SER A 105 -8.82 16.55 2.56
C SER A 105 -7.63 15.58 2.45
N PHE A 106 -7.77 14.47 1.72
CA PHE A 106 -6.65 13.57 1.46
C PHE A 106 -5.56 14.26 0.62
N GLU A 107 -5.96 14.91 -0.48
CA GLU A 107 -5.06 15.66 -1.35
C GLU A 107 -4.32 16.79 -0.60
N GLU A 108 -5.03 17.56 0.21
CA GLU A 108 -4.46 18.64 1.03
C GLU A 108 -3.47 18.09 2.06
N LYS A 109 -3.88 17.06 2.81
CA LYS A 109 -3.04 16.39 3.82
C LYS A 109 -1.72 15.89 3.23
N HIS A 110 -1.77 15.36 2.02
CA HIS A 110 -0.61 14.76 1.35
C HIS A 110 0.09 15.71 0.36
N SER A 111 -0.44 16.93 0.17
CA SER A 111 0.06 17.93 -0.78
C SER A 111 0.24 17.38 -2.21
N ILE A 112 -0.75 16.62 -2.66
CA ILE A 112 -0.82 16.08 -4.03
C ILE A 112 -2.18 16.39 -4.65
N SER A 113 -2.31 16.15 -5.94
CA SER A 113 -3.61 16.01 -6.58
C SER A 113 -3.70 14.60 -7.12
N LEU A 114 -4.81 13.91 -6.90
CA LEU A 114 -5.03 12.56 -7.42
C LEU A 114 -5.23 12.62 -8.94
N PRO A 115 -4.76 11.61 -9.69
CA PRO A 115 -5.06 11.51 -11.12
C PRO A 115 -6.57 11.53 -11.39
N PRO A 116 -7.06 12.27 -12.42
CA PRO A 116 -8.50 12.44 -12.66
C PRO A 116 -9.29 11.13 -12.78
N ALA A 117 -8.73 10.13 -13.46
CA ALA A 117 -9.36 8.81 -13.61
C ALA A 117 -9.64 8.15 -12.25
N TYR A 118 -8.65 8.15 -11.34
CA TYR A 118 -8.80 7.59 -10.00
C TYR A 118 -9.67 8.44 -9.08
N ARG A 119 -9.58 9.77 -9.17
CA ARG A 119 -10.48 10.68 -8.44
C ARG A 119 -11.95 10.40 -8.78
N ASN A 120 -12.25 10.24 -10.07
CA ASN A 120 -13.60 9.96 -10.54
C ASN A 120 -14.09 8.57 -10.09
N TYR A 121 -13.22 7.56 -10.09
CA TYR A 121 -13.53 6.25 -9.53
C TYR A 121 -13.98 6.35 -8.06
N LEU A 122 -13.20 7.04 -7.22
CA LEU A 122 -13.49 7.22 -5.80
C LEU A 122 -14.82 7.93 -5.55
N LEU A 123 -15.17 8.90 -6.40
CA LEU A 123 -16.36 9.73 -6.25
C LEU A 123 -17.65 9.03 -6.71
N TYR A 124 -17.57 8.22 -7.78
CA TYR A 124 -18.76 7.73 -8.49
C TYR A 124 -18.93 6.20 -8.47
N ILE A 125 -17.84 5.45 -8.30
CA ILE A 125 -17.83 3.98 -8.41
C ILE A 125 -17.65 3.33 -7.03
N GLY A 126 -16.60 3.67 -6.30
CA GLY A 126 -16.37 3.15 -4.94
C GLY A 126 -14.99 3.47 -4.37
N ASN A 127 -14.79 3.23 -3.07
CA ASN A 127 -13.50 3.37 -2.38
C ASN A 127 -12.79 2.00 -2.26
N GLY A 128 -12.51 1.38 -3.41
CA GLY A 128 -12.03 -0.01 -3.45
C GLY A 128 -13.12 -1.03 -3.14
N GLY A 129 -12.74 -2.25 -2.78
CA GLY A 129 -13.64 -3.38 -2.51
C GLY A 129 -13.17 -4.66 -3.20
N ASP A 130 -14.09 -5.60 -3.37
CA ASP A 130 -13.88 -6.78 -4.21
C ASP A 130 -13.74 -6.32 -5.68
N GLY A 131 -13.33 -7.23 -6.56
CA GLY A 131 -13.17 -6.97 -7.99
C GLY A 131 -11.71 -7.03 -8.41
N PRO A 132 -11.42 -6.98 -9.72
CA PRO A 132 -10.07 -7.19 -10.21
C PRO A 132 -9.12 -6.10 -9.69
N PRO A 133 -7.89 -6.46 -9.26
CA PRO A 133 -7.21 -7.76 -9.35
C PRO A 133 -7.77 -8.82 -8.37
N ASP A 134 -7.36 -10.10 -8.47
CA ASP A 134 -7.94 -11.24 -7.71
C ASP A 134 -8.14 -11.02 -6.19
N HIS A 135 -7.37 -10.14 -5.56
CA HIS A 135 -7.50 -9.79 -4.12
C HIS A 135 -8.17 -8.43 -3.84
N GLY A 136 -8.85 -7.83 -4.82
CA GLY A 136 -9.56 -6.59 -4.64
C GLY A 136 -8.70 -5.35 -4.79
N ILE A 137 -9.39 -4.21 -4.69
CA ILE A 137 -8.82 -2.86 -4.70
C ILE A 137 -8.86 -2.33 -3.28
N ALA A 138 -7.72 -1.83 -2.78
CA ALA A 138 -7.61 -1.22 -1.48
C ALA A 138 -8.36 0.11 -1.39
N ARG A 139 -8.76 0.47 -0.16
CA ARG A 139 -9.28 1.80 0.13
C ARG A 139 -8.18 2.84 -0.07
N LEU A 140 -8.58 4.08 -0.34
CA LEU A 140 -7.66 5.20 -0.48
C LEU A 140 -6.73 5.33 0.75
N GLY A 141 -5.43 5.11 0.53
CA GLY A 141 -4.40 5.23 1.57
C GLY A 141 -4.21 3.99 2.45
N GLU A 142 -4.85 2.88 2.11
CA GLU A 142 -4.62 1.58 2.75
C GLU A 142 -3.67 0.70 1.91
N VAL A 143 -3.14 -0.37 2.51
CA VAL A 143 -2.21 -1.31 1.87
C VAL A 143 -2.63 -2.76 2.13
N ALA A 144 -2.03 -3.72 1.43
CA ALA A 144 -2.28 -5.14 1.70
C ALA A 144 -1.84 -5.57 3.11
N ASP A 145 -2.61 -6.49 3.69
CA ASP A 145 -2.33 -7.04 5.03
C ASP A 145 -1.06 -7.91 5.06
N ASP A 146 -0.71 -8.52 3.93
CA ASP A 146 0.37 -9.52 3.76
C ASP A 146 1.78 -8.92 3.56
N MET A 147 1.90 -7.59 3.58
CA MET A 147 3.20 -6.93 3.41
C MET A 147 4.10 -7.00 4.65
N SER A 148 5.41 -7.06 4.41
CA SER A 148 6.43 -6.98 5.46
C SER A 148 6.39 -5.63 6.19
N SER A 149 6.88 -5.57 7.43
CA SER A 149 6.95 -4.31 8.19
C SER A 149 7.79 -3.22 7.50
N ALA A 150 8.76 -3.60 6.66
CA ALA A 150 9.57 -2.67 5.89
C ALA A 150 8.77 -2.02 4.75
N GLN A 151 8.02 -2.81 3.97
CA GLN A 151 7.10 -2.32 2.94
C GLN A 151 6.00 -1.44 3.55
N LYS A 152 5.47 -1.87 4.70
CA LYS A 152 4.46 -1.11 5.48
C LYS A 152 4.94 0.30 5.83
N ASN A 153 6.21 0.50 6.17
CA ASN A 153 6.70 1.84 6.52
C ASN A 153 6.69 2.84 5.36
N ASN A 154 6.84 2.40 4.11
CA ASN A 154 6.89 3.30 2.96
C ASN A 154 5.51 3.55 2.34
N TRP A 155 4.69 2.50 2.20
CA TRP A 155 3.40 2.59 1.50
C TRP A 155 2.22 2.94 2.43
N ILE A 156 2.33 2.72 3.75
CA ILE A 156 1.31 3.19 4.71
C ILE A 156 1.56 4.64 5.13
N SER A 157 2.82 5.02 5.34
CA SER A 157 3.12 6.36 5.86
C SER A 157 2.87 7.46 4.82
N LEU A 158 2.84 7.12 3.53
CA LEU A 158 2.72 8.02 2.40
C LEU A 158 3.70 9.20 2.47
N LYS A 159 4.83 9.01 3.17
CA LYS A 159 5.78 10.08 3.51
C LYS A 159 6.38 10.74 2.26
N ASN A 160 6.55 9.96 1.20
CA ASN A 160 7.21 10.39 -0.05
C ASN A 160 6.23 10.53 -1.22
N ILE A 161 4.91 10.53 -0.97
CA ILE A 161 3.89 10.56 -2.03
C ILE A 161 3.93 11.84 -2.90
N ARG A 162 4.42 12.94 -2.33
CA ARG A 162 4.60 14.22 -3.06
C ARG A 162 5.89 14.31 -3.88
N ASN A 163 6.85 13.42 -3.61
CA ASN A 163 8.09 13.40 -4.38
C ASN A 163 7.82 12.66 -5.69
N ASP A 164 8.49 13.05 -6.75
CA ASP A 164 8.26 12.44 -8.06
C ASP A 164 8.70 10.97 -8.09
N PHE A 165 7.82 10.12 -8.61
CA PHE A 165 8.20 8.80 -9.13
C PHE A 165 8.92 9.03 -10.47
N PRO A 166 10.24 8.80 -10.56
CA PRO A 166 11.00 9.32 -11.69
C PRO A 166 10.92 8.43 -12.94
N PHE A 167 10.43 7.19 -12.81
CA PHE A 167 10.52 6.20 -13.86
C PHE A 167 9.43 6.40 -14.93
N THR A 168 9.81 6.25 -16.19
CA THR A 168 8.92 6.29 -17.36
C THR A 168 8.97 5.00 -18.18
N ARG A 169 9.88 4.09 -17.85
CA ARG A 169 9.99 2.74 -18.43
C ARG A 169 10.23 1.71 -17.34
N ASP A 170 10.10 0.44 -17.71
CA ASP A 170 10.40 -0.67 -16.82
C ASP A 170 11.85 -0.63 -16.31
N TRP A 171 12.04 -1.10 -15.08
CA TRP A 171 13.36 -1.32 -14.50
C TRP A 171 13.36 -2.65 -13.75
N ILE A 172 14.15 -3.60 -14.26
CA ILE A 172 14.39 -4.92 -13.67
C ILE A 172 15.79 -4.89 -13.05
N TRP A 173 15.92 -5.31 -11.79
CA TRP A 173 17.19 -5.22 -11.06
C TRP A 173 17.98 -6.54 -10.98
N GLU A 174 17.51 -7.62 -11.62
CA GLU A 174 18.21 -8.92 -11.61
C GLU A 174 19.55 -8.92 -12.38
N ASP A 175 19.76 -7.96 -13.30
CA ASP A 175 20.93 -7.93 -14.20
C ASP A 175 22.06 -7.00 -13.74
N ASP A 176 22.08 -6.59 -12.46
CA ASP A 176 22.95 -5.52 -11.92
C ASP A 176 22.81 -4.19 -12.69
N GLU A 177 21.76 -4.03 -13.49
CA GLU A 177 21.49 -2.82 -14.27
C GLU A 177 21.02 -1.67 -13.36
N VAL A 178 21.78 -0.58 -13.40
CA VAL A 178 21.42 0.66 -12.73
C VAL A 178 20.53 1.48 -13.66
N SER A 179 19.34 1.87 -13.19
CA SER A 179 18.47 2.78 -13.93
C SER A 179 19.11 4.17 -14.09
N ASP A 180 18.89 4.79 -15.23
CA ASP A 180 19.24 6.18 -15.52
C ASP A 180 18.12 7.17 -15.16
N GLU A 181 16.94 6.68 -14.76
CA GLU A 181 15.79 7.50 -14.38
C GLU A 181 15.74 7.74 -12.85
N GLY A 182 16.08 6.73 -12.04
CA GLY A 182 15.98 6.84 -10.59
C GLY A 182 16.71 5.75 -9.83
N THR A 183 16.73 5.87 -8.50
CA THR A 183 17.35 4.91 -7.59
C THR A 183 16.33 3.95 -6.97
N MET A 184 16.83 2.88 -6.35
CA MET A 184 16.00 1.90 -5.61
C MET A 184 15.13 2.56 -4.53
N ASP A 185 15.65 3.58 -3.84
CA ASP A 185 14.87 4.31 -2.83
C ASP A 185 13.71 5.11 -3.46
N GLN A 186 13.92 5.66 -4.67
CA GLN A 186 12.94 6.47 -5.39
C GLN A 186 11.78 5.67 -5.96
N ILE A 187 11.86 4.32 -5.98
CA ILE A 187 10.72 3.46 -6.31
C ILE A 187 9.55 3.70 -5.34
N ASN A 188 9.83 4.12 -4.11
CA ASN A 188 8.81 4.40 -3.09
C ASN A 188 8.21 5.82 -3.17
N PHE A 189 8.57 6.61 -4.19
CA PHE A 189 8.13 7.99 -4.32
C PHE A 189 6.92 8.07 -5.25
N GLY A 190 6.04 9.03 -5.00
CA GLY A 190 5.07 9.46 -6.01
C GLY A 190 4.05 8.43 -6.47
N ASN A 191 3.85 7.33 -5.74
CA ASN A 191 2.88 6.29 -6.09
C ASN A 191 2.00 5.87 -4.90
N LEU A 192 0.84 5.31 -5.23
CA LEU A 192 -0.14 4.76 -4.30
C LEU A 192 -0.32 3.28 -4.59
N TYR A 193 -0.29 2.46 -3.55
CA TYR A 193 -0.75 1.08 -3.64
C TYR A 193 -2.25 1.03 -3.94
N ILE A 194 -2.65 0.15 -4.86
CA ILE A 194 -4.03 -0.02 -5.33
C ILE A 194 -4.56 -1.41 -5.02
N GLY A 195 -3.76 -2.47 -5.16
CA GLY A 195 -4.24 -3.84 -5.06
C GLY A 195 -3.12 -4.84 -5.32
N ASN A 196 -3.41 -6.14 -5.20
CA ASN A 196 -2.44 -7.19 -5.48
C ASN A 196 -3.09 -8.39 -6.18
N GLU A 197 -2.28 -9.13 -6.93
CA GLU A 197 -2.65 -10.40 -7.59
C GLU A 197 -2.07 -11.62 -6.84
N GLY A 198 -1.62 -11.43 -5.60
CA GLY A 198 -0.86 -12.42 -4.87
C GLY A 198 0.56 -12.56 -5.43
N CYS A 199 1.29 -13.58 -4.96
CA CYS A 199 2.66 -13.88 -5.39
C CYS A 199 3.65 -12.69 -5.32
N GLY A 200 3.40 -11.68 -4.49
CA GLY A 200 4.23 -10.49 -4.38
C GLY A 200 4.09 -9.49 -5.53
N MET A 201 3.02 -9.58 -6.32
CA MET A 201 2.71 -8.65 -7.41
C MET A 201 1.73 -7.58 -6.92
N TYR A 202 2.21 -6.34 -6.85
CA TYR A 202 1.45 -5.21 -6.33
C TYR A 202 1.17 -4.19 -7.43
N TRP A 203 -0.06 -3.72 -7.51
CA TRP A 203 -0.47 -2.68 -8.43
C TRP A 203 -0.39 -1.32 -7.76
N HIS A 204 0.25 -0.39 -8.46
CA HIS A 204 0.50 0.96 -8.00
C HIS A 204 0.02 1.98 -9.03
N LEU A 205 -0.59 3.07 -8.55
CA LEU A 205 -0.93 4.24 -9.34
C LEU A 205 0.12 5.33 -9.12
N VAL A 206 0.71 5.84 -10.20
CA VAL A 206 1.61 7.00 -10.11
C VAL A 206 0.78 8.27 -9.90
N VAL A 207 1.05 9.00 -8.82
CA VAL A 207 0.35 10.23 -8.43
C VAL A 207 1.20 11.49 -8.52
N SER A 208 2.53 11.35 -8.56
CA SER A 208 3.50 12.44 -8.74
C SER A 208 4.66 11.97 -9.62
N GLY A 209 5.14 12.82 -10.53
CA GLY A 209 6.22 12.50 -11.47
C GLY A 209 5.81 12.50 -12.95
N PRO A 210 6.77 12.25 -13.87
CA PRO A 210 6.58 12.30 -15.32
C PRO A 210 5.49 11.36 -15.85
N ASP A 211 5.28 10.21 -15.22
CA ASP A 211 4.30 9.20 -15.67
C ASP A 211 3.00 9.23 -14.85
N ARG A 212 2.69 10.37 -14.22
CA ARG A 212 1.51 10.54 -13.37
C ARG A 212 0.22 10.13 -14.06
N GLY A 213 -0.56 9.30 -13.36
CA GLY A 213 -1.87 8.80 -13.79
C GLY A 213 -1.85 7.38 -14.33
N THR A 214 -0.66 6.79 -14.50
CA THR A 214 -0.50 5.45 -15.06
C THR A 214 -0.45 4.37 -13.97
N ILE A 215 -0.83 3.14 -14.37
CA ILE A 215 -0.76 1.94 -13.54
C ILE A 215 0.51 1.15 -13.82
N TRP A 216 1.17 0.75 -12.73
CA TRP A 216 2.42 0.01 -12.69
C TRP A 216 2.31 -1.23 -11.80
N GLN A 217 3.01 -2.30 -12.18
CA GLN A 217 3.21 -3.48 -11.36
C GLN A 217 4.57 -3.40 -10.66
N PHE A 218 4.58 -3.69 -9.38
CA PHE A 218 5.76 -3.75 -8.52
C PHE A 218 5.92 -5.20 -8.08
N THR A 219 7.10 -5.78 -8.31
CA THR A 219 7.42 -7.17 -7.94
C THR A 219 8.70 -7.24 -7.10
N GLY A 220 9.16 -8.46 -6.80
CA GLY A 220 10.44 -8.69 -6.13
C GLY A 220 11.66 -8.45 -7.04
N GLU A 221 11.43 -8.30 -8.34
CA GLU A 221 12.43 -8.31 -9.41
C GLU A 221 12.45 -6.99 -10.21
N GLY A 222 11.37 -6.21 -10.17
CA GLY A 222 11.27 -5.00 -10.95
C GLY A 222 10.04 -4.13 -10.70
N ILE A 223 10.02 -3.03 -11.46
CA ILE A 223 8.84 -2.20 -11.69
C ILE A 223 8.54 -2.16 -13.19
N ILE A 224 7.28 -2.39 -13.56
CA ILE A 224 6.87 -2.51 -14.96
C ILE A 224 5.56 -1.74 -15.16
N PRO A 225 5.48 -0.77 -16.09
CA PRO A 225 4.22 -0.14 -16.42
C PRO A 225 3.30 -1.13 -17.15
N THR A 226 2.00 -0.90 -17.08
CA THR A 226 1.05 -1.56 -18.00
C THR A 226 1.48 -1.37 -19.47
N SER A 227 1.20 -2.38 -20.31
CA SER A 227 1.50 -2.34 -21.75
C SER A 227 0.25 -2.74 -22.57
N PRO A 228 -0.39 -1.78 -23.30
CA PRO A 228 -0.06 -0.36 -23.36
C PRO A 228 -0.19 0.31 -21.98
N LYS A 229 0.44 1.49 -21.81
CA LYS A 229 0.27 2.27 -20.58
C LYS A 229 -1.19 2.66 -20.42
N MET A 230 -1.75 2.32 -19.27
CA MET A 230 -3.15 2.56 -18.93
C MET A 230 -3.28 3.55 -17.79
N ASP A 231 -4.30 4.41 -17.87
CA ASP A 231 -4.83 5.10 -16.70
C ASP A 231 -5.61 4.12 -15.79
N PHE A 232 -6.02 4.60 -14.62
CA PHE A 232 -6.74 3.76 -13.65
C PHE A 232 -8.03 3.15 -14.22
N LEU A 233 -8.83 3.91 -14.97
CA LEU A 233 -10.10 3.41 -15.50
C LEU A 233 -9.86 2.45 -16.67
N GLU A 234 -8.85 2.69 -17.50
CA GLU A 234 -8.47 1.82 -18.62
C GLU A 234 -8.02 0.46 -18.09
N TRP A 235 -7.28 0.49 -16.99
CA TRP A 235 -6.85 -0.72 -16.29
C TRP A 235 -8.05 -1.48 -15.69
N ILE A 236 -9.00 -0.82 -15.04
CA ILE A 236 -10.22 -1.50 -14.55
C ILE A 236 -11.00 -2.13 -15.71
N GLU A 237 -11.16 -1.41 -16.81
CA GLU A 237 -11.86 -1.91 -18.01
C GLU A 237 -11.13 -3.11 -18.62
N SER A 238 -9.81 -3.10 -18.72
CA SER A 238 -9.06 -4.24 -19.26
C SER A 238 -9.31 -5.49 -18.42
N ARG A 239 -9.32 -5.34 -17.09
CA ARG A 239 -9.55 -6.45 -16.18
C ARG A 239 -10.97 -7.01 -16.17
N LEU A 240 -11.96 -6.22 -16.58
CA LEU A 240 -13.34 -6.71 -16.74
C LEU A 240 -13.55 -7.48 -18.05
N ASN A 241 -12.58 -7.39 -18.97
CA ASN A 241 -12.63 -8.05 -20.27
C ASN A 241 -11.63 -9.22 -20.41
N ASP A 242 -10.80 -9.47 -19.38
CA ASP A 242 -9.83 -10.57 -19.29
C ASP A 242 -10.54 -11.89 -18.88
#